data_AF-A0A151K067-F1
#
_entry.id   AF-A0A151K067-F1
#
_cell.length_a   1.000
_cell.length_b   1.000
_cell.length_c   1.000
_cell.angle_alpha   90.00
_cell.angle_beta   90.00
_cell.angle_gamma   90.00
#
_symmetry.space_group_name_H-M   'P 1'
#
loop_
_entity.id
_entity.type
_entity.pdbx_description
1 polymer ?
#
loop_
_entity_poly.entity_id
_entity_poly.type
_entity_poly.pdbx_seq_one_letter_code
_entity_poly.pdbx_strand_id
1 'polypeptide(L)'
;MKRYVLTLTAYKFLDIGIVVGSTSHRNCDQRQSKYNPASCMEGVHREADIERLMQSTVPSSSSSIQDLNVELVKVCDTKNVKLSLYDTCLYMKSITVLFLFKLEQCTEHVYYKLSQYTHGVSEKFKYFVSFLKQNCITNKRDAANTLHKIYDKNSIIECELCGL
;
A
#
# COMPACT_ATOMS: atom_id res chain seq x y z
N MET A 1 16.02 1.68 2.39
CA MET A 1 15.94 3.15 2.52
C MET A 1 16.49 3.76 1.24
N LYS A 2 15.70 4.54 0.50
CA LYS A 2 16.12 5.22 -0.74
C LYS A 2 16.17 6.72 -0.50
N ARG A 3 17.26 7.34 -0.92
CA ARG A 3 17.49 8.79 -0.78
C ARG A 3 17.17 9.49 -2.10
N TYR A 4 16.25 10.43 -2.07
CA TYR A 4 15.87 11.25 -3.23
C TYR A 4 16.42 12.65 -3.03
N VAL A 5 17.34 13.06 -3.91
CA VAL A 5 17.94 14.38 -3.87
C VAL A 5 16.92 15.40 -4.41
N LEU A 6 16.54 16.36 -3.58
CA LEU A 6 15.51 17.36 -3.89
C LEU A 6 16.08 18.60 -4.57
N THR A 7 17.40 18.81 -4.52
CA THR A 7 18.09 19.93 -5.15
C THR A 7 19.39 19.47 -5.82
N LEU A 8 19.77 20.11 -6.93
CA LEU A 8 20.99 19.77 -7.69
C LEU A 8 22.27 19.74 -6.83
N THR A 9 22.24 20.51 -5.75
CA THR A 9 23.32 20.65 -4.81
C THR A 9 23.42 19.55 -3.74
N ALA A 10 22.54 18.56 -3.74
CA ALA A 10 22.52 17.41 -2.83
C ALA A 10 22.38 17.71 -1.31
N TYR A 11 22.34 18.98 -0.90
CA TYR A 11 22.19 19.36 0.51
C TYR A 11 20.77 19.13 1.07
N LYS A 12 19.77 19.01 0.20
CA LYS A 12 18.38 18.69 0.56
C LYS A 12 18.02 17.35 -0.05
N PHE A 13 17.70 16.38 0.80
CA PHE A 13 17.30 15.05 0.37
C PHE A 13 16.11 14.55 1.20
N LEU A 14 15.25 13.76 0.56
CA LEU A 14 14.17 13.03 1.20
C LEU A 14 14.60 11.57 1.32
N ASP A 15 14.76 11.10 2.55
CA ASP A 15 15.01 9.69 2.84
C ASP A 15 13.67 8.97 2.96
N ILE A 16 13.31 8.20 1.94
CA ILE A 16 12.12 7.35 1.94
C ILE A 16 12.55 5.94 2.35
N GLY A 17 12.27 5.60 3.60
CA GLY A 17 12.41 4.24 4.12
C GLY A 17 11.05 3.55 4.15
N ILE A 18 10.94 2.37 3.52
CA ILE A 18 9.90 1.42 3.92
C ILE A 18 10.42 0.77 5.20
N VAL A 19 9.85 1.15 6.34
CA VAL A 19 10.12 0.48 7.62
C VAL A 19 9.34 -0.82 7.61
N VAL A 20 10.03 -1.94 7.37
CA VAL A 20 9.49 -3.29 7.59
C VAL A 20 9.72 -3.68 9.06
N GLY A 21 9.36 -2.77 9.96
CA GLY A 21 9.17 -3.10 11.37
C GLY A 21 7.71 -3.46 11.59
N SER A 22 7.39 -4.09 12.72
CA SER A 22 6.02 -4.21 13.22
C SER A 22 5.48 -2.81 13.54
N THR A 23 5.28 -1.96 12.52
CA THR A 23 4.46 -0.77 12.64
C THR A 23 3.10 -1.29 13.05
N SER A 24 2.73 -1.04 14.31
CA SER A 24 1.38 -1.20 14.79
C SER A 24 0.50 -0.41 13.85
N HIS A 25 -0.06 -1.17 12.93
CA HIS A 25 -0.86 -0.75 11.83
C HIS A 25 -2.14 -0.24 12.47
N ARG A 26 -2.15 1.02 12.92
CA ARG A 26 -3.29 1.59 13.64
C ARG A 26 -4.50 1.80 12.76
N ASN A 27 -4.47 1.39 11.49
CA ASN A 27 -5.66 1.10 10.69
C ASN A 27 -5.30 0.09 9.59
N CYS A 28 -5.73 -1.18 9.73
CA CYS A 28 -5.67 -2.29 8.75
C CYS A 28 -4.67 -3.45 8.93
N ASP A 29 -4.09 -3.69 10.13
CA ASP A 29 -3.42 -4.99 10.35
C ASP A 29 -3.43 -5.41 11.82
N GLN A 30 -4.59 -5.94 12.25
CA GLN A 30 -4.60 -6.84 13.38
C GLN A 30 -5.69 -7.90 13.23
N ARG A 31 -5.25 -9.06 12.73
CA ARG A 31 -5.72 -10.41 13.05
C ARG A 31 -7.26 -10.60 13.05
N GLN A 32 -7.71 -11.24 11.98
CA GLN A 32 -8.57 -12.43 12.11
C GLN A 32 -9.88 -12.27 12.90
N SER A 33 -10.61 -11.17 12.76
CA SER A 33 -12.08 -11.21 12.84
C SER A 33 -12.67 -9.94 12.22
N LYS A 34 -13.68 -10.13 11.35
CA LYS A 34 -14.65 -9.13 10.86
C LYS A 34 -14.21 -7.67 10.90
N TYR A 35 -13.80 -7.09 9.76
CA TYR A 35 -13.97 -5.65 9.57
C TYR A 35 -14.51 -5.25 8.21
N ASN A 36 -15.25 -4.15 8.30
CA ASN A 36 -16.24 -3.62 7.38
C ASN A 36 -15.55 -2.75 6.30
N PRO A 37 -15.89 -2.87 5.00
CA PRO A 37 -15.34 -2.08 3.89
C PRO A 37 -15.42 -0.55 4.04
N ALA A 38 -16.17 -0.05 5.02
CA ALA A 38 -16.40 1.37 5.27
C ALA A 38 -15.13 2.16 5.68
N SER A 39 -14.15 1.54 6.33
CA SER A 39 -12.94 2.25 6.82
C SER A 39 -11.93 2.58 5.70
N CYS A 40 -11.83 1.75 4.66
CA CYS A 40 -11.06 2.06 3.45
C CYS A 40 -11.72 3.16 2.61
N MET A 41 -13.05 3.23 2.59
CA MET A 41 -13.80 4.27 1.88
C MET A 41 -13.56 5.68 2.47
N GLU A 42 -13.24 5.80 3.76
CA GLU A 42 -12.90 7.10 4.36
C GLU A 42 -11.58 7.66 3.83
N GLY A 43 -10.60 6.84 3.44
CA GLY A 43 -9.34 7.30 2.81
C GLY A 43 -9.58 7.92 1.43
N VAL A 44 -10.33 7.22 0.59
CA VAL A 44 -10.65 7.61 -0.80
C VAL A 44 -11.47 8.91 -0.85
N HIS A 45 -12.41 9.10 0.08
CA HIS A 45 -13.19 10.34 0.14
C HIS A 45 -12.35 11.57 0.48
N ARG A 46 -11.26 11.40 1.25
CA ARG A 46 -10.40 12.51 1.70
C ARG A 46 -9.38 12.93 0.64
N GLU A 47 -8.96 12.02 -0.24
CA GLU A 47 -8.13 12.35 -1.41
C GLU A 47 -8.86 13.34 -2.33
N ALA A 48 -10.14 13.09 -2.63
CA ALA A 48 -10.96 13.98 -3.44
C ALA A 48 -11.09 15.39 -2.85
N ASP A 49 -11.13 15.52 -1.52
CA ASP A 49 -11.20 16.81 -0.85
C ASP A 49 -9.88 17.58 -0.92
N ILE A 50 -8.73 16.89 -0.82
CA ILE A 50 -7.41 17.51 -1.00
C ILE A 50 -7.17 17.85 -2.47
N GLU A 51 -7.56 17.00 -3.42
CA GLU A 51 -7.49 17.33 -4.84
C GLU A 51 -8.34 18.56 -5.17
N ARG A 52 -9.56 18.65 -4.61
CA ARG A 52 -10.41 19.84 -4.73
C ARG A 52 -9.75 21.06 -4.09
N LEU A 53 -9.09 20.90 -2.95
CA LEU A 53 -8.30 21.95 -2.30
C LEU A 53 -7.15 22.44 -3.18
N MET A 54 -6.44 21.53 -3.86
CA MET A 54 -5.33 21.87 -4.76
C MET A 54 -5.78 22.61 -6.02
N GLN A 55 -7.02 22.39 -6.45
CA GLN A 55 -7.63 23.11 -7.58
C GLN A 55 -8.20 24.48 -7.18
N SER A 56 -8.25 24.79 -5.88
CA SER A 56 -8.82 26.04 -5.37
C SER A 56 -8.03 27.27 -5.84
N THR A 57 -8.76 28.26 -6.32
CA THR A 57 -8.19 29.57 -6.67
C THR A 57 -7.93 30.43 -5.43
N VAL A 58 -8.65 30.15 -4.33
CA VAL A 58 -8.66 30.94 -3.09
C VAL A 58 -7.48 30.56 -2.19
N PRO A 59 -6.53 31.49 -1.94
CA PRO A 59 -5.48 31.29 -0.95
C PRO A 59 -6.09 31.12 0.45
N SER A 60 -5.47 30.31 1.32
CA SER A 60 -5.90 30.05 2.71
C SER A 60 -7.07 29.07 2.89
N SER A 61 -7.40 28.32 1.85
CA SER A 61 -8.24 27.12 2.03
C SER A 61 -7.44 26.05 2.76
N SER A 62 -8.04 25.39 3.75
CA SER A 62 -7.41 24.33 4.54
C SER A 62 -8.33 23.13 4.69
N SER A 63 -7.72 21.95 4.82
CA SER A 63 -8.38 20.69 5.16
C SER A 63 -7.53 19.98 6.21
N SER A 64 -8.18 19.45 7.24
CA SER A 64 -7.48 18.69 8.29
C SER A 64 -7.83 17.21 8.17
N ILE A 65 -6.82 16.37 8.32
CA ILE A 65 -6.93 14.92 8.37
C ILE A 65 -6.30 14.47 9.67
N GLN A 66 -7.14 14.21 10.68
CA GLN A 66 -6.68 13.95 12.05
C GLN A 66 -5.77 15.09 12.53
N ASP A 67 -4.49 14.79 12.80
CA ASP A 67 -3.49 15.74 13.26
C ASP A 67 -2.73 16.43 12.11
N LEU A 68 -2.93 15.99 10.87
CA LEU A 68 -2.29 16.55 9.68
C LEU A 68 -3.16 17.66 9.08
N ASN A 69 -2.68 18.89 9.15
CA ASN A 69 -3.33 20.03 8.52
C ASN A 69 -2.73 20.31 7.13
N VAL A 70 -3.58 20.43 6.12
CA VAL A 70 -3.21 20.71 4.72
C VAL A 70 -3.73 22.09 4.37
N GLU A 71 -2.85 23.02 4.06
CA GLU A 71 -3.21 24.41 3.78
C GLU A 71 -2.61 24.88 2.45
N LEU A 72 -3.39 25.57 1.64
CA LEU A 72 -2.88 26.25 0.45
C LEU A 72 -2.33 27.62 0.84
N VAL A 73 -1.00 27.75 0.77
CA VAL A 73 -0.27 28.95 1.18
C VAL A 73 0.44 29.60 -0.02
N LYS A 74 0.59 30.92 0.02
CA LYS A 74 1.34 31.68 -0.97
C LYS A 74 2.73 31.97 -0.42
N VAL A 75 3.77 31.43 -1.06
CA VAL A 75 5.18 31.66 -0.70
C VAL A 75 5.89 32.22 -1.93
N CYS A 76 6.46 33.42 -1.82
CA CYS A 76 7.14 34.12 -2.94
C CYS A 76 6.30 34.13 -4.22
N ASP A 77 5.05 34.58 -4.12
CA ASP A 77 4.07 34.62 -5.20
C ASP A 77 3.67 33.29 -5.84
N THR A 78 4.18 32.17 -5.34
CA THR A 78 3.86 30.83 -5.81
C THR A 78 2.90 30.13 -4.85
N LYS A 79 1.87 29.47 -5.40
CA LYS A 79 0.99 28.60 -4.63
C LYS A 79 1.74 27.35 -4.20
N ASN A 80 1.78 27.12 -2.90
CA ASN A 80 2.40 25.97 -2.25
C ASN A 80 1.38 25.34 -1.29
N VAL A 81 1.68 24.11 -0.89
CA VAL A 81 0.94 23.35 0.09
C VAL A 81 1.79 23.29 1.34
N LYS A 82 1.21 23.70 2.45
CA LYS A 82 1.77 23.53 3.78
C LYS A 82 1.10 22.33 4.41
N LEU A 83 1.89 21.30 4.68
CA LEU A 83 1.51 20.16 5.49
C LEU A 83 2.03 20.41 6.90
N SER A 84 1.16 20.43 7.90
CA SER A 84 1.54 20.66 9.30
C SER A 84 1.12 19.47 10.14
N LEU A 85 2.06 18.91 10.91
CA LEU A 85 1.80 17.84 11.87
C LEU A 85 2.47 18.23 13.19
N TYR A 86 1.66 18.48 14.22
CA TYR A 86 2.11 19.09 15.47
C TYR A 86 2.92 20.37 15.19
N ASP A 87 4.13 20.50 15.74
CA ASP A 87 5.00 21.67 15.56
C ASP A 87 5.89 21.60 14.30
N THR A 88 5.73 20.56 13.47
CA THR A 88 6.52 20.40 12.24
C THR A 88 5.70 20.78 11.02
N CYS A 89 6.29 21.61 10.15
CA CYS A 89 5.67 21.98 8.88
C CYS A 89 6.57 21.64 7.68
N LEU A 90 5.93 21.23 6.59
CA LEU A 90 6.54 20.87 5.33
C LEU A 90 5.86 21.63 4.21
N TYR A 91 6.66 22.31 3.39
CA TYR A 91 6.17 23.10 2.26
C TYR A 91 6.52 22.41 0.95
N MET A 92 5.53 22.19 0.10
CA MET A 92 5.68 21.53 -1.18
C MET A 92 4.88 22.24 -2.26
N LYS A 93 5.28 22.07 -3.52
CA LYS A 93 4.42 22.51 -4.64
C LYS A 93 3.19 21.60 -4.71
N SER A 94 2.05 22.16 -5.11
CA SER A 94 0.80 21.38 -5.29
C SER A 94 0.98 20.17 -6.21
N ILE A 95 1.78 20.32 -7.29
CA ILE A 95 2.10 19.21 -8.20
C ILE A 95 2.85 18.06 -7.52
N THR A 96 3.70 18.35 -6.54
CA THR A 96 4.44 17.34 -5.78
C THR A 96 3.50 16.58 -4.87
N VAL A 97 2.57 17.27 -4.21
CA VAL A 97 1.56 16.63 -3.35
C VAL A 97 0.64 15.71 -4.16
N LEU A 98 0.15 16.17 -5.32
CA LEU A 98 -0.65 15.33 -6.23
C LEU A 98 0.13 14.11 -6.74
N PHE A 99 1.43 14.24 -6.96
CA PHE A 99 2.27 13.10 -7.33
C PHE A 99 2.42 12.09 -6.19
N LEU A 100 2.52 12.55 -4.94
CA LEU A 100 2.56 11.66 -3.77
C LEU A 100 1.27 10.83 -3.64
N PHE A 101 0.09 11.41 -3.88
CA PHE A 101 -1.17 10.67 -3.88
C PHE A 101 -1.24 9.59 -4.96
N LYS A 102 -0.77 9.89 -6.18
CA LYS A 102 -0.65 8.87 -7.23
C LYS A 102 0.26 7.71 -6.82
N LEU A 103 1.38 7.99 -6.14
CA LEU A 103 2.27 6.96 -5.63
C LEU A 103 1.62 6.12 -4.52
N GLU A 104 0.82 6.74 -3.66
CA GLU A 104 0.05 6.06 -2.62
C GLU A 104 -0.92 5.06 -3.25
N GLN A 105 -1.73 5.48 -4.22
CA GLN A 105 -2.66 4.60 -4.95
C GLN A 105 -1.93 3.44 -5.66
N CYS A 106 -0.80 3.70 -6.31
CA CYS A 106 0.01 2.64 -6.92
C CYS A 106 0.52 1.63 -5.88
N THR A 107 0.93 2.12 -4.71
CA THR A 107 1.44 1.27 -3.63
C THR A 107 0.31 0.41 -3.04
N GLU A 108 -0.85 1.00 -2.80
CA GLU A 108 -2.04 0.28 -2.31
C GLU A 108 -2.48 -0.79 -3.31
N HIS A 109 -2.52 -0.48 -4.61
CA HIS A 109 -2.88 -1.44 -5.64
C HIS A 109 -1.91 -2.63 -5.69
N VAL A 110 -0.60 -2.37 -5.66
CA VAL A 110 0.43 -3.42 -5.66
C VAL A 110 0.32 -4.26 -4.40
N TYR A 111 0.14 -3.64 -3.24
CA TYR A 111 -0.05 -4.32 -1.98
C TYR A 111 -1.28 -5.25 -2.01
N TYR A 112 -2.42 -4.75 -2.46
CA TYR A 112 -3.65 -5.53 -2.58
C TYR A 112 -3.47 -6.75 -3.48
N LYS A 113 -2.82 -6.55 -4.63
CA LYS A 113 -2.51 -7.65 -5.56
C LYS A 113 -1.61 -8.71 -4.91
N LEU A 114 -0.57 -8.30 -4.20
CA LEU A 114 0.32 -9.21 -3.47
C LEU A 114 -0.41 -9.96 -2.34
N SER A 115 -1.30 -9.27 -1.61
CA SER A 115 -2.13 -9.87 -0.58
C SER A 115 -3.06 -10.94 -1.16
N GLN A 116 -3.71 -10.67 -2.28
CA GLN A 116 -4.52 -11.65 -3.00
C GLN A 116 -3.72 -12.86 -3.46
N TYR A 117 -2.52 -12.67 -4.02
CA TYR A 117 -1.64 -13.77 -4.39
C TYR A 117 -1.25 -14.63 -3.18
N THR A 118 -0.85 -13.97 -2.09
CA THR A 118 -0.46 -14.66 -0.84
C THR A 118 -1.62 -15.47 -0.28
N HIS A 119 -2.83 -14.91 -0.28
CA HIS A 119 -4.04 -15.61 0.13
C HIS A 119 -4.32 -16.82 -0.78
N GLY A 120 -4.24 -16.64 -2.10
CA GLY A 120 -4.43 -17.72 -3.07
C GLY A 120 -3.43 -18.87 -2.90
N VAL A 121 -2.15 -18.56 -2.69
CA VAL A 121 -1.10 -19.55 -2.39
C VAL A 121 -1.44 -20.30 -1.10
N SER A 122 -1.81 -19.59 -0.04
CA SER A 122 -2.18 -20.19 1.26
C SER A 122 -3.35 -21.15 1.12
N GLU A 123 -4.43 -20.76 0.44
CA GLU A 123 -5.61 -21.61 0.26
C GLU A 123 -5.30 -22.85 -0.59
N LYS A 124 -4.53 -22.69 -1.67
CA LYS A 124 -4.08 -23.83 -2.49
C LYS A 124 -3.18 -24.78 -1.72
N PHE A 125 -2.27 -24.26 -0.91
CA PHE A 125 -1.42 -25.08 -0.05
C PHE A 125 -2.24 -25.84 1.00
N LYS A 126 -3.18 -25.18 1.68
CA LYS A 126 -4.11 -25.84 2.63
C LYS A 126 -4.94 -26.93 1.96
N TYR A 127 -5.45 -26.66 0.76
CA TYR A 127 -6.17 -27.64 -0.04
C TYR A 127 -5.29 -28.84 -0.34
N PHE A 128 -4.06 -28.62 -0.82
CA PHE A 128 -3.11 -29.70 -1.12
C PHE A 128 -2.78 -30.54 0.11
N VAL A 129 -2.48 -29.92 1.25
CA VAL A 129 -2.21 -30.63 2.50
C VAL A 129 -3.43 -31.45 2.95
N SER A 130 -4.64 -30.90 2.82
CA SER A 130 -5.88 -31.60 3.16
C SER A 130 -6.12 -32.78 2.24
N PHE A 131 -5.85 -32.62 0.94
CA PHE A 131 -5.94 -33.68 -0.06
C PHE A 131 -4.97 -34.83 0.24
N LEU A 132 -3.69 -34.53 0.53
CA LEU A 132 -2.71 -35.56 0.90
C LEU A 132 -3.14 -36.35 2.13
N LYS A 133 -3.64 -35.66 3.17
CA LYS A 133 -4.14 -36.28 4.40
C LYS A 133 -5.32 -37.21 4.13
N GLN A 134 -6.30 -36.76 3.35
CA GLN A 134 -7.48 -37.58 3.00
C GLN A 134 -7.11 -38.84 2.23
N ASN A 135 -6.10 -38.76 1.36
CA ASN A 135 -5.63 -39.89 0.56
C ASN A 135 -4.52 -40.71 1.24
N CYS A 136 -4.22 -40.43 2.51
CA CYS A 136 -3.15 -41.10 3.28
C CYS A 136 -1.77 -41.08 2.58
N ILE A 137 -1.50 -40.03 1.79
CA ILE A 137 -0.25 -39.88 1.05
C ILE A 137 0.81 -39.29 1.98
N THR A 138 1.76 -40.12 2.39
CA THR A 138 2.85 -39.74 3.30
C THR A 138 4.21 -39.68 2.60
N ASN A 139 4.33 -40.30 1.43
CA ASN A 139 5.56 -40.33 0.63
C ASN A 139 5.69 -39.07 -0.24
N LYS A 140 6.87 -38.43 -0.18
CA LYS A 140 7.22 -37.27 -1.01
C LYS A 140 7.03 -37.51 -2.51
N ARG A 141 7.43 -38.68 -3.03
CA ARG A 141 7.29 -39.03 -4.46
C ARG A 141 5.83 -39.07 -4.88
N ASP A 142 4.98 -39.68 -4.07
CA ASP A 142 3.55 -39.81 -4.36
C ASP A 142 2.83 -38.47 -4.22
N ALA A 143 3.23 -37.65 -3.25
CA ALA A 143 2.76 -36.28 -3.11
C ALA A 143 3.12 -35.42 -4.34
N ALA A 144 4.36 -35.49 -4.83
CA ALA A 144 4.79 -34.77 -6.02
C ALA A 144 4.06 -35.25 -7.29
N ASN A 145 3.90 -36.56 -7.46
CA ASN A 145 3.13 -37.14 -8.57
C ASN A 145 1.65 -36.71 -8.52
N THR A 146 1.08 -36.62 -7.33
CA THR A 146 -0.28 -36.17 -7.12
C THR A 146 -0.43 -34.69 -7.43
N LEU A 147 0.50 -33.86 -6.96
CA LEU A 147 0.56 -32.43 -7.27
C LEU A 147 0.58 -32.22 -8.79
N HIS A 148 1.47 -32.90 -9.51
CA HIS A 148 1.54 -32.82 -10.97
C HIS A 148 0.25 -33.23 -11.71
N LYS A 149 -0.59 -34.08 -11.10
CA LYS A 149 -1.86 -34.54 -11.70
C LYS A 149 -3.01 -33.56 -11.47
N ILE A 150 -3.08 -32.95 -10.28
CA ILE A 150 -4.18 -32.06 -9.89
C ILE A 150 -3.88 -30.59 -10.22
N TYR A 151 -2.65 -30.30 -10.63
CA TYR A 151 -2.13 -28.98 -10.94
C TYR A 151 -2.71 -28.42 -12.25
N ASP A 152 -3.22 -27.18 -12.19
CA ASP A 152 -3.61 -26.38 -13.34
C ASP A 152 -2.44 -25.56 -13.88
N LYS A 153 -1.94 -25.95 -15.06
CA LYS A 153 -0.85 -25.28 -15.78
C LYS A 153 -1.15 -23.83 -16.16
N ASN A 154 -2.42 -23.43 -16.16
CA ASN A 154 -2.83 -22.06 -16.47
C ASN A 154 -2.83 -21.16 -15.23
N SER A 155 -2.69 -21.73 -14.04
CA SER A 155 -2.63 -20.99 -12.77
C SER A 155 -1.19 -20.63 -12.43
N ILE A 156 -0.84 -19.34 -12.56
CA ILE A 156 0.49 -18.80 -12.20
C ILE A 156 0.89 -19.20 -10.77
N ILE A 157 -0.06 -19.14 -9.84
CA ILE A 157 0.17 -19.52 -8.43
C ILE A 157 0.59 -20.98 -8.31
N GLU A 158 -0.09 -21.85 -9.05
CA GLU A 158 0.21 -23.28 -8.97
C GLU A 158 1.48 -23.65 -9.77
N CYS A 159 1.84 -22.87 -10.81
CA CYS A 159 3.12 -23.00 -11.52
C CYS A 159 4.29 -22.81 -10.57
N GLU A 160 4.26 -21.74 -9.78
CA GLU A 160 5.31 -21.43 -8.81
C GLU A 160 5.36 -22.46 -7.68
N LEU A 161 4.21 -22.96 -7.23
CA LEU A 161 4.14 -24.04 -6.22
C LEU A 161 4.77 -25.36 -6.68
N CYS A 162 4.77 -25.65 -7.99
CA CYS A 162 5.39 -26.86 -8.54
C CYS A 162 6.90 -26.69 -8.84
N GLY A 163 7.40 -25.45 -8.87
CA GLY A 163 8.82 -25.13 -9.11
C GLY A 163 9.69 -25.12 -7.85
N LEU A 164 9.09 -25.18 -6.65
CA LEU A 164 9.73 -25.29 -5.34
C LEU A 164 10.03 -26.75 -4.96
#